data_AF-A0A150SPB6-F1
#
_entry.id   AF-A0A150SPB6-F1
#
_cell.length_a   1.000
_cell.length_b   1.000
_cell.length_c   1.000
_cell.angle_alpha   90.00
_cell.angle_beta   90.00
_cell.angle_gamma   90.00
#
_symmetry.space_group_name_H-M   'P 1'
#
loop_
_entity.id
_entity.type
_entity.pdbx_description
1 polymer ?
#
loop_
_entity_poly.entity_id
_entity_poly.type
_entity_poly.pdbx_seq_one_letter_code
_entity_poly.pdbx_strand_id
1 'polypeptide(L)'
;MATRTTRSARVGLTAAALLVLGAGVALVGASCSYEVPPLDPYYHGCPYECAHYPEGDPERAPNPVYAWFGKPTEAPSCASVGLFDALWEGAYGDLKDTAGCPRCLCESRPCLPPTTLEVYSMLRPEDKGCDEATRSYTFMPAGWDGRCFAPPERFSERAERVVKLNSHEPFDDHEPCRAYPAPEDVAETWGIFAVMCSVDHRALHWCEASDELCLPPKPEGFRTCIRVGSVPDDPPVSCPPELPERIELYQELDGCVPCFCDEVEPRECEMTVSTYADMHCTQPISTRPLTEDRGECVDTPGEAGTKSVSVAVVSEQRATCQPGGGARSVDPLQGTGARVYCCEPAPGG
;
A
#
# COMPACT_ATOMS: atom_id res chain seq x y z
N MET A 1 -26.89 53.56 54.27
CA MET A 1 -26.60 54.33 53.04
C MET A 1 -27.15 53.55 51.87
N ALA A 2 -28.40 53.83 51.49
CA ALA A 2 -28.75 54.70 50.35
C ALA A 2 -28.90 53.89 49.05
N THR A 3 -30.08 53.27 48.97
CA THR A 3 -30.96 53.09 47.80
C THR A 3 -30.53 53.72 46.47
N ARG A 4 -30.61 52.95 45.38
CA ARG A 4 -31.29 53.42 44.16
C ARG A 4 -31.82 52.29 43.27
N THR A 5 -33.14 52.19 43.30
CA THR A 5 -34.04 51.52 42.38
C THR A 5 -34.29 52.42 41.18
N THR A 6 -34.32 51.89 39.94
CA THR A 6 -35.18 52.41 38.88
C THR A 6 -35.62 51.29 37.95
N ARG A 7 -36.92 50.97 38.03
CA ARG A 7 -37.73 50.35 36.98
C ARG A 7 -37.87 51.34 35.81
N SER A 8 -38.04 50.86 34.58
CA SER A 8 -39.23 51.19 33.80
C SER A 8 -39.40 50.28 32.59
N ALA A 9 -40.63 49.78 32.45
CA ALA A 9 -41.14 48.97 31.37
C ALA A 9 -41.40 49.80 30.09
N ARG A 10 -41.53 49.11 28.95
CA ARG A 10 -42.57 49.41 27.96
C ARG A 10 -42.92 48.17 27.13
N VAL A 11 -44.19 47.79 27.28
CA VAL A 11 -44.98 46.90 26.44
C VAL A 11 -45.31 47.62 25.13
N GLY A 12 -45.35 46.89 24.03
CA GLY A 12 -45.86 47.36 22.73
C GLY A 12 -46.23 46.20 21.83
N LEU A 13 -47.45 45.67 21.98
CA LEU A 13 -48.15 44.89 20.95
C LEU A 13 -48.46 45.81 19.76
N THR A 14 -48.25 45.34 18.53
CA THR A 14 -49.21 45.58 17.43
C THR A 14 -49.06 44.51 16.35
N ALA A 15 -50.21 43.97 15.98
CA ALA A 15 -50.41 42.91 14.99
C ALA A 15 -50.62 43.46 13.57
N ALA A 16 -50.74 42.51 12.63
CA ALA A 16 -51.52 42.55 11.39
C ALA A 16 -50.87 43.07 10.09
N ALA A 17 -50.50 42.08 9.25
CA ALA A 17 -51.09 41.74 7.95
C ALA A 17 -51.24 42.81 6.85
N LEU A 18 -50.68 42.50 5.66
CA LEU A 18 -51.29 42.55 4.30
C LEU A 18 -50.15 42.38 3.26
N LEU A 19 -50.02 41.21 2.62
CA LEU A 19 -50.49 40.91 1.27
C LEU A 19 -50.12 41.97 0.21
N VAL A 20 -49.03 41.71 -0.53
CA VAL A 20 -48.89 42.14 -1.93
C VAL A 20 -48.57 40.89 -2.76
N LEU A 21 -49.63 40.35 -3.36
CA LEU A 21 -49.59 39.45 -4.51
C LEU A 21 -49.39 40.30 -5.76
N GLY A 22 -48.45 39.90 -6.63
CA GLY A 22 -48.47 40.30 -8.02
C GLY A 22 -47.09 40.59 -8.60
N ALA A 23 -46.50 39.61 -9.28
CA ALA A 23 -46.25 39.66 -10.73
C ALA A 23 -45.22 38.60 -11.14
N GLY A 24 -45.69 37.68 -12.00
CA GLY A 24 -44.98 37.01 -13.08
C GLY A 24 -43.48 36.74 -12.97
N VAL A 25 -43.12 35.45 -13.02
CA VAL A 25 -42.42 34.90 -14.18
C VAL A 25 -42.91 33.46 -14.38
N ALA A 26 -43.77 33.24 -15.38
CA ALA A 26 -43.79 31.98 -16.09
C ALA A 26 -42.71 32.11 -17.17
N LEU A 27 -41.62 31.34 -17.06
CA LEU A 27 -40.75 30.99 -18.19
C LEU A 27 -39.64 30.03 -17.74
N VAL A 28 -39.59 28.92 -18.46
CA VAL A 28 -38.50 27.94 -18.55
C VAL A 28 -38.39 27.00 -17.35
N GLY A 29 -39.26 25.98 -17.38
CA GLY A 29 -38.83 24.63 -17.04
C GLY A 29 -37.70 24.21 -17.97
N ALA A 30 -36.50 24.68 -17.69
CA ALA A 30 -35.31 23.94 -18.00
C ALA A 30 -35.23 22.91 -16.87
N SER A 31 -35.79 21.73 -17.13
CA SER A 31 -35.11 20.54 -16.62
C SER A 31 -33.69 20.66 -17.13
N CYS A 32 -32.81 21.27 -16.33
CA CYS A 32 -31.42 20.88 -16.33
C CYS A 32 -31.46 19.41 -15.93
N SER A 33 -31.72 18.54 -16.90
CA SER A 33 -30.99 17.30 -17.01
C SER A 33 -29.54 17.76 -17.06
N TYR A 34 -29.00 18.02 -15.88
CA TYR A 34 -27.59 17.87 -15.65
C TYR A 34 -27.43 16.37 -15.88
N GLU A 35 -27.26 15.98 -17.15
CA GLU A 35 -26.35 14.89 -17.45
C GLU A 35 -25.07 15.37 -16.79
N VAL A 36 -24.91 15.01 -15.52
CA VAL A 36 -23.60 14.81 -14.95
C VAL A 36 -23.04 13.85 -15.99
N PRO A 37 -22.09 14.26 -16.87
CA PRO A 37 -21.37 13.25 -17.63
C PRO A 37 -20.96 12.23 -16.57
N PRO A 38 -21.13 10.91 -16.77
CA PRO A 38 -20.63 9.95 -15.80
C PRO A 38 -19.17 10.35 -15.59
N LEU A 39 -18.92 11.06 -14.48
CA LEU A 39 -17.61 11.37 -13.98
C LEU A 39 -17.26 10.01 -13.47
N ASP A 40 -16.77 9.19 -14.39
CA ASP A 40 -16.27 7.89 -14.10
C ASP A 40 -15.19 8.14 -13.05
N PRO A 41 -15.49 7.82 -11.76
CA PRO A 41 -14.65 8.25 -10.65
C PRO A 41 -13.27 7.59 -10.71
N TYR A 42 -13.05 6.71 -11.69
CA TYR A 42 -11.81 6.02 -12.00
C TYR A 42 -10.86 6.79 -12.94
N TYR A 43 -11.29 7.88 -13.62
CA TYR A 43 -10.39 8.66 -14.48
C TYR A 43 -9.51 9.61 -13.66
N HIS A 44 -8.53 9.03 -13.00
CA HIS A 44 -7.44 9.76 -12.39
C HIS A 44 -6.28 9.83 -13.36
N GLY A 45 -5.78 11.03 -13.70
CA GLY A 45 -4.53 11.16 -14.46
C GLY A 45 -3.31 10.70 -13.65
N CYS A 46 -2.39 10.01 -14.32
CA CYS A 46 -1.12 9.57 -13.77
C CYS A 46 -0.28 10.73 -13.17
N PRO A 47 0.12 10.68 -11.88
CA PRO A 47 1.01 11.68 -11.28
C PRO A 47 2.47 11.49 -11.69
N TYR A 48 2.76 10.38 -12.37
CA TYR A 48 4.05 10.01 -12.88
C TYR A 48 4.05 10.02 -14.42
N GLU A 49 4.96 9.26 -15.03
CA GLU A 49 5.02 9.09 -16.47
C GLU A 49 4.15 7.91 -16.91
N CYS A 50 3.34 8.15 -17.93
CA CYS A 50 2.62 7.09 -18.63
C CYS A 50 3.59 6.42 -19.59
N ALA A 51 3.89 5.15 -19.32
CA ALA A 51 4.77 4.36 -20.15
C ALA A 51 3.97 3.26 -20.85
N HIS A 52 4.15 3.13 -22.16
CA HIS A 52 3.59 2.01 -22.91
C HIS A 52 4.11 0.69 -22.36
N TYR A 53 3.19 -0.25 -22.15
CA TYR A 53 3.55 -1.60 -21.82
C TYR A 53 3.95 -2.36 -23.12
N PRO A 54 5.02 -3.18 -23.12
CA PRO A 54 5.41 -3.96 -24.30
C PRO A 54 4.24 -4.85 -24.78
N GLU A 55 3.94 -4.83 -26.09
CA GLU A 55 2.74 -5.41 -26.71
C GLU A 55 2.18 -6.67 -26.03
N GLY A 56 0.94 -6.60 -25.55
CA GLY A 56 0.24 -7.71 -24.89
C GLY A 56 -1.13 -7.29 -24.33
N ASP A 57 -1.99 -8.27 -24.03
CA ASP A 57 -3.24 -8.04 -23.29
C ASP A 57 -2.90 -7.46 -21.92
N PRO A 58 -3.30 -6.21 -21.58
CA PRO A 58 -2.92 -5.56 -20.32
C PRO A 58 -3.39 -6.32 -19.07
N GLU A 59 -4.40 -7.20 -19.18
CA GLU A 59 -4.82 -8.07 -18.07
C GLU A 59 -3.90 -9.29 -17.88
N ARG A 60 -3.10 -9.64 -18.90
CA ARG A 60 -2.15 -10.79 -18.90
C ARG A 60 -0.69 -10.38 -19.01
N ALA A 61 -0.46 -9.11 -19.30
CA ALA A 61 0.82 -8.45 -19.36
C ALA A 61 1.55 -8.60 -18.01
N PRO A 62 2.75 -9.20 -17.97
CA PRO A 62 3.51 -9.28 -16.74
C PRO A 62 3.93 -7.89 -16.25
N ASN A 63 3.29 -7.40 -15.19
CA ASN A 63 3.59 -6.08 -14.62
C ASN A 63 5.10 -5.80 -14.54
N PRO A 64 5.56 -4.62 -14.99
CA PRO A 64 6.96 -4.28 -14.90
C PRO A 64 7.37 -4.24 -13.43
N VAL A 65 8.54 -4.79 -13.16
CA VAL A 65 9.16 -4.78 -11.84
C VAL A 65 10.50 -4.07 -11.94
N TYR A 66 10.85 -3.33 -10.89
CA TYR A 66 12.17 -2.75 -10.74
C TYR A 66 13.05 -3.74 -10.00
N ALA A 67 14.11 -4.19 -10.68
CA ALA A 67 15.08 -5.13 -10.15
C ALA A 67 16.37 -4.43 -9.78
N TRP A 68 16.81 -4.58 -8.54
CA TRP A 68 18.17 -4.23 -8.12
C TRP A 68 19.01 -5.50 -8.07
N PHE A 69 20.23 -5.45 -8.60
CA PHE A 69 21.16 -6.59 -8.60
C PHE A 69 22.43 -6.21 -7.84
N GLY A 70 22.91 -7.09 -6.98
CA GLY A 70 24.12 -6.82 -6.21
C GLY A 70 24.34 -7.81 -5.09
N LYS A 71 25.09 -7.40 -4.06
CA LYS A 71 25.34 -8.24 -2.88
C LYS A 71 24.15 -8.18 -1.92
N PRO A 72 23.73 -9.32 -1.33
CA PRO A 72 22.66 -9.34 -0.32
C PRO A 72 22.85 -8.33 0.82
N THR A 73 24.09 -8.09 1.27
CA THR A 73 24.40 -7.15 2.37
C THR A 73 24.26 -5.67 2.01
N GLU A 74 24.16 -5.34 0.71
CA GLU A 74 24.06 -3.97 0.19
C GLU A 74 22.65 -3.69 -0.37
N ALA A 75 21.74 -4.66 -0.25
CA ALA A 75 20.44 -4.64 -0.88
C ALA A 75 19.52 -3.55 -0.29
N PRO A 76 18.92 -2.69 -1.14
CA PRO A 76 17.87 -1.78 -0.69
C PRO A 76 16.58 -2.55 -0.41
N SER A 77 15.75 -2.06 0.52
CA SER A 77 14.37 -2.55 0.65
C SER A 77 13.47 -1.84 -0.37
N CYS A 78 12.42 -2.50 -0.87
CA CYS A 78 11.49 -1.84 -1.79
C CYS A 78 10.80 -0.64 -1.14
N ALA A 79 10.47 -0.73 0.15
CA ALA A 79 9.92 0.39 0.90
C ALA A 79 10.86 1.61 0.94
N SER A 80 12.18 1.41 1.02
CA SER A 80 13.15 2.53 1.03
C SER A 80 13.18 3.34 -0.27
N VAL A 81 12.68 2.76 -1.37
CA VAL A 81 12.56 3.40 -2.67
C VAL A 81 11.10 3.68 -3.06
N GLY A 82 10.18 3.60 -2.10
CA GLY A 82 8.76 3.91 -2.32
C GLY A 82 8.01 2.89 -3.18
N LEU A 83 8.47 1.64 -3.18
CA LEU A 83 7.88 0.52 -3.92
C LEU A 83 7.47 -0.62 -2.98
N PHE A 84 6.72 -1.59 -3.50
CA PHE A 84 6.30 -2.78 -2.77
C PHE A 84 7.16 -3.98 -3.15
N ASP A 85 7.34 -4.95 -2.26
CA ASP A 85 8.06 -6.18 -2.59
C ASP A 85 7.28 -6.98 -3.64
N ALA A 86 7.89 -7.26 -4.79
CA ALA A 86 7.29 -8.11 -5.84
C ALA A 86 7.52 -9.60 -5.55
N LEU A 87 8.57 -9.90 -4.78
CA LEU A 87 8.96 -11.22 -4.31
C LEU A 87 9.32 -11.11 -2.83
N TRP A 88 8.78 -12.01 -2.04
CA TRP A 88 8.77 -11.92 -0.57
C TRP A 88 10.18 -12.05 0.06
N GLU A 89 11.15 -12.69 -0.62
CA GLU A 89 12.48 -13.01 -0.07
C GLU A 89 13.62 -12.93 -1.10
N GLY A 90 13.68 -11.85 -1.87
CA GLY A 90 14.71 -11.69 -2.92
C GLY A 90 14.58 -12.73 -4.04
N ALA A 91 15.51 -12.70 -4.98
CA ALA A 91 15.55 -13.59 -6.13
C ALA A 91 16.99 -13.94 -6.46
N TYR A 92 17.26 -15.23 -6.67
CA TYR A 92 18.62 -15.77 -6.67
C TYR A 92 18.95 -16.40 -8.01
N GLY A 93 20.18 -16.32 -8.47
CA GLY A 93 20.60 -16.97 -9.73
C GLY A 93 22.04 -17.46 -9.65
N ASP A 94 22.42 -18.28 -10.62
CA ASP A 94 23.77 -18.82 -10.74
C ASP A 94 24.21 -19.59 -9.48
N LEU A 95 23.50 -20.69 -9.17
CA LEU A 95 23.82 -21.54 -8.02
C LEU A 95 25.23 -22.12 -8.16
N LYS A 96 26.08 -21.93 -7.13
CA LYS A 96 27.47 -22.38 -7.17
C LYS A 96 27.61 -23.85 -6.79
N ASP A 97 28.51 -24.57 -7.45
CA ASP A 97 28.79 -25.99 -7.17
C ASP A 97 29.30 -26.24 -5.73
N THR A 98 29.94 -25.25 -5.11
CA THR A 98 30.44 -25.32 -3.73
C THR A 98 29.43 -24.82 -2.70
N ALA A 99 28.17 -24.61 -3.09
CA ALA A 99 27.13 -24.08 -2.22
C ALA A 99 26.92 -24.95 -0.97
N GLY A 100 26.92 -24.28 0.19
CA GLY A 100 26.37 -24.80 1.43
C GLY A 100 24.94 -24.33 1.63
N CYS A 101 24.26 -24.92 2.61
CA CYS A 101 23.03 -24.33 3.13
C CYS A 101 23.37 -23.06 3.91
N PRO A 102 22.75 -21.92 3.60
CA PRO A 102 22.93 -20.71 4.39
C PRO A 102 22.51 -20.93 5.85
N ARG A 103 23.25 -20.34 6.80
CA ARG A 103 22.79 -20.26 8.19
C ARG A 103 21.52 -19.44 8.25
N CYS A 104 20.60 -19.81 9.14
CA CYS A 104 19.41 -19.02 9.39
C CYS A 104 19.68 -17.95 10.45
N LEU A 105 19.19 -16.75 10.18
CA LEU A 105 19.12 -15.64 11.11
C LEU A 105 17.66 -15.39 11.47
N CYS A 106 17.47 -14.77 12.63
CA CYS A 106 16.17 -14.31 13.09
C CYS A 106 16.29 -12.89 13.58
N GLU A 107 15.33 -12.07 13.21
CA GLU A 107 15.18 -10.73 13.75
C GLU A 107 13.78 -10.53 14.32
N SER A 108 13.72 -9.76 15.40
CA SER A 108 12.44 -9.27 15.91
C SER A 108 11.96 -8.12 15.04
N ARG A 109 10.72 -8.22 14.57
CA ARG A 109 10.08 -7.16 13.81
C ARG A 109 9.57 -6.07 14.74
N PRO A 110 9.74 -4.79 14.37
CA PRO A 110 9.11 -3.71 15.12
C PRO A 110 7.58 -3.74 14.97
N CYS A 111 6.92 -3.04 15.88
CA CYS A 111 5.56 -2.58 15.69
C CYS A 111 5.47 -1.69 14.43
N LEU A 112 4.82 -2.18 13.36
CA LEU A 112 4.60 -1.41 12.14
C LEU A 112 3.13 -0.97 12.01
N PRO A 113 2.87 0.27 11.59
CA PRO A 113 1.51 0.71 11.29
C PRO A 113 0.92 -0.14 10.16
N PRO A 114 -0.42 -0.19 10.03
CA PRO A 114 -1.06 -0.85 8.91
C PRO A 114 -0.53 -0.35 7.57
N THR A 115 -0.18 -1.27 6.67
CA THR A 115 0.34 -0.96 5.33
C THR A 115 -0.75 -0.43 4.39
N THR A 116 -2.04 -0.63 4.74
CA THR A 116 -3.17 -0.16 3.95
C THR A 116 -4.23 0.54 4.79
N LEU A 117 -4.79 1.63 4.23
CA LEU A 117 -5.85 2.42 4.83
C LEU A 117 -6.99 2.56 3.83
N GLU A 118 -8.01 1.74 3.96
CA GLU A 118 -9.16 1.84 3.08
C GLU A 118 -10.12 2.92 3.61
N VAL A 119 -10.29 4.00 2.83
CA VAL A 119 -11.21 5.08 3.17
C VAL A 119 -12.49 4.89 2.37
N TYR A 120 -13.52 4.43 3.06
CA TYR A 120 -14.83 4.21 2.49
C TYR A 120 -15.64 5.50 2.46
N SER A 121 -16.38 5.65 1.37
CA SER A 121 -17.36 6.71 1.19
C SER A 121 -18.74 6.10 1.34
N MET A 122 -19.51 6.52 2.35
CA MET A 122 -20.92 6.14 2.42
C MET A 122 -21.68 6.98 1.39
N LEU A 123 -21.93 6.38 0.23
CA LEU A 123 -22.64 7.06 -0.87
C LEU A 123 -24.15 7.04 -0.65
N ARG A 124 -24.66 6.10 0.16
CA ARG A 124 -26.08 6.00 0.46
C ARG A 124 -26.33 6.15 1.97
N PRO A 125 -27.40 6.85 2.37
CA PRO A 125 -27.78 6.98 3.78
C PRO A 125 -28.05 5.64 4.49
N GLU A 126 -28.38 4.59 3.72
CA GLU A 126 -28.59 3.24 4.24
C GLU A 126 -27.30 2.42 4.43
N ASP A 127 -26.18 2.83 3.83
CA ASP A 127 -24.90 2.12 3.99
C ASP A 127 -24.45 2.23 5.45
N LYS A 128 -24.15 1.11 6.10
CA LYS A 128 -23.64 1.09 7.49
C LYS A 128 -22.32 0.36 7.60
N GLY A 129 -21.32 1.07 8.11
CA GLY A 129 -19.99 0.51 8.40
C GLY A 129 -19.22 0.09 7.15
N CYS A 130 -18.06 -0.52 7.36
CA CYS A 130 -17.11 -0.80 6.28
C CYS A 130 -17.52 -1.94 5.34
N ASP A 131 -18.44 -2.82 5.75
CA ASP A 131 -18.82 -3.99 4.97
C ASP A 131 -19.88 -3.67 3.91
N GLU A 132 -20.66 -2.61 4.11
CA GLU A 132 -21.74 -2.16 3.20
C GLU A 132 -21.35 -0.94 2.36
N ALA A 133 -20.30 -0.22 2.72
CA ALA A 133 -19.90 1.00 2.05
C ALA A 133 -19.32 0.75 0.64
N THR A 134 -19.66 1.64 -0.30
CA THR A 134 -19.09 1.60 -1.66
C THR A 134 -17.60 1.92 -1.58
N ARG A 135 -16.78 1.00 -2.13
CA ARG A 135 -15.33 1.03 -1.93
C ARG A 135 -14.69 2.18 -2.71
N SER A 136 -14.07 3.10 -1.98
CA SER A 136 -12.99 3.93 -2.51
C SER A 136 -11.71 3.42 -1.88
N TYR A 137 -10.74 3.01 -2.68
CA TYR A 137 -9.46 2.58 -2.15
C TYR A 137 -8.55 3.79 -2.03
N THR A 138 -7.91 3.91 -0.89
CA THR A 138 -6.71 4.73 -0.76
C THR A 138 -5.63 3.80 -0.27
N PHE A 139 -4.49 3.79 -0.94
CA PHE A 139 -3.34 3.04 -0.45
C PHE A 139 -2.42 4.01 0.26
N MET A 140 -1.86 3.58 1.38
CA MET A 140 -0.80 4.35 2.00
C MET A 140 0.43 4.29 1.08
N PRO A 141 1.25 5.34 1.02
CA PRO A 141 2.54 5.27 0.36
C PRO A 141 3.34 4.08 0.91
N ALA A 142 4.06 3.39 0.03
CA ALA A 142 4.99 2.36 0.47
C ALA A 142 5.97 2.96 1.50
N GLY A 143 6.19 2.24 2.61
CA GLY A 143 7.02 2.71 3.71
C GLY A 143 6.41 3.79 4.60
N TRP A 144 5.09 4.00 4.55
CA TRP A 144 4.41 4.91 5.49
C TRP A 144 4.66 4.50 6.94
N ASP A 145 5.12 5.44 7.76
CA ASP A 145 5.57 5.21 9.14
C ASP A 145 4.53 5.58 10.20
N GLY A 146 3.28 5.80 9.79
CA GLY A 146 2.19 6.19 10.68
C GLY A 146 2.00 7.71 10.82
N ARG A 147 2.92 8.53 10.28
CA ARG A 147 2.76 10.00 10.31
C ARG A 147 1.50 10.47 9.61
N CYS A 148 1.16 11.75 9.80
CA CYS A 148 0.00 12.35 9.18
C CYS A 148 -0.07 12.05 7.68
N PHE A 149 -1.14 11.39 7.27
CA PHE A 149 -1.45 11.12 5.89
C PHE A 149 -2.81 11.71 5.55
N ALA A 150 -2.81 12.66 4.63
CA ALA A 150 -4.03 13.18 4.03
C ALA A 150 -4.18 12.58 2.63
N PRO A 151 -5.25 11.81 2.36
CA PRO A 151 -5.59 11.49 0.98
C PRO A 151 -5.76 12.78 0.16
N PRO A 152 -5.47 12.76 -1.15
CA PRO A 152 -5.64 13.91 -2.03
C PRO A 152 -7.00 14.61 -1.89
N GLU A 153 -7.03 15.95 -1.92
CA GLU A 153 -8.21 16.80 -1.67
C GLU A 153 -9.48 16.38 -2.45
N ARG A 154 -9.33 15.81 -3.65
CA ARG A 154 -10.46 15.38 -4.48
C ARG A 154 -11.28 14.23 -3.90
N PHE A 155 -10.76 13.49 -2.93
CA PHE A 155 -11.56 12.54 -2.14
C PHE A 155 -12.44 13.26 -1.11
N SER A 156 -12.16 14.52 -0.75
CA SER A 156 -12.62 15.20 0.47
C SER A 156 -13.95 15.91 0.38
N GLU A 157 -14.54 16.00 -0.81
CA GLU A 157 -15.62 16.96 -1.02
C GLU A 157 -17.03 16.44 -0.72
N ARG A 158 -17.31 15.11 -0.65
CA ARG A 158 -18.72 14.65 -0.74
C ARG A 158 -19.20 13.44 0.06
N ALA A 159 -18.47 12.87 1.00
CA ALA A 159 -19.03 11.76 1.78
C ALA A 159 -18.64 11.75 3.25
N GLU A 160 -19.59 11.33 4.08
CA GLU A 160 -19.27 10.75 5.38
C GLU A 160 -18.30 9.59 5.15
N ARG A 161 -17.14 9.68 5.79
CA ARG A 161 -16.03 8.75 5.58
C ARG A 161 -16.03 7.72 6.69
N VAL A 162 -15.98 6.46 6.33
CA VAL A 162 -15.62 5.38 7.25
C VAL A 162 -14.20 4.98 6.92
N VAL A 163 -13.35 4.85 7.94
CA VAL A 163 -11.96 4.45 7.74
C VAL A 163 -11.83 3.01 8.20
N LYS A 164 -11.54 2.10 7.27
CA LYS A 164 -11.11 0.74 7.62
C LYS A 164 -9.59 0.70 7.53
N LEU A 165 -8.97 0.41 8.66
CA LEU A 165 -7.56 0.06 8.64
C LEU A 165 -7.49 -1.43 8.38
N ASN A 166 -6.84 -1.84 7.28
CA ASN A 166 -6.54 -3.24 7.04
C ASN A 166 -5.03 -3.42 7.11
N SER A 167 -4.58 -4.47 7.78
CA SER A 167 -3.32 -5.09 7.42
C SER A 167 -3.61 -5.97 6.19
N HIS A 168 -3.50 -5.41 4.98
CA HIS A 168 -3.82 -6.15 3.75
C HIS A 168 -2.68 -7.06 3.29
N GLU A 169 -1.59 -7.21 4.07
CA GLU A 169 -0.58 -8.19 3.72
C GLU A 169 -1.02 -9.59 4.17
N PRO A 170 -1.06 -10.58 3.26
CA PRO A 170 -1.50 -11.91 3.59
C PRO A 170 -0.51 -12.58 4.54
N PHE A 171 -0.98 -12.83 5.75
CA PHE A 171 -0.76 -14.04 6.56
C PHE A 171 0.64 -14.40 7.13
N ASP A 172 1.75 -13.76 6.77
CA ASP A 172 3.06 -14.02 7.44
C ASP A 172 3.69 -12.77 8.11
N ASP A 173 3.17 -11.57 7.86
CA ASP A 173 3.74 -10.32 8.42
C ASP A 173 3.27 -10.00 9.85
N HIS A 174 2.35 -10.82 10.39
CA HIS A 174 2.01 -10.78 11.81
C HIS A 174 3.03 -11.51 12.67
N GLU A 175 3.92 -12.33 12.09
CA GLU A 175 4.91 -13.04 12.87
C GLU A 175 5.87 -12.02 13.53
N PRO A 176 6.00 -12.07 14.86
CA PRO A 176 6.83 -11.12 15.60
C PRO A 176 8.33 -11.35 15.34
N CYS A 177 8.66 -12.50 14.79
CA CYS A 177 10.00 -12.91 14.40
C CYS A 177 10.03 -13.19 12.90
N ARG A 178 11.06 -12.69 12.21
CA ARG A 178 11.29 -13.01 10.80
C ARG A 178 12.52 -13.88 10.66
N ALA A 179 12.35 -15.03 10.00
CA ALA A 179 13.47 -15.88 9.62
C ALA A 179 13.99 -15.46 8.25
N TYR A 180 15.31 -15.53 8.06
CA TYR A 180 15.91 -15.33 6.75
C TYR A 180 17.29 -15.98 6.68
N PRO A 181 17.76 -16.38 5.48
CA PRO A 181 19.12 -16.88 5.31
C PRO A 181 20.15 -15.76 5.51
N ALA A 182 21.28 -16.08 6.14
CA ALA A 182 22.36 -15.14 6.40
C ALA A 182 22.88 -14.53 5.09
N PRO A 183 22.86 -13.19 4.92
CA PRO A 183 23.23 -12.53 3.66
C PRO A 183 24.63 -12.89 3.14
N GLU A 184 25.60 -13.06 4.04
CA GLU A 184 26.95 -13.48 3.69
C GLU A 184 27.00 -14.90 3.11
N ASP A 185 26.24 -15.83 3.69
CA ASP A 185 26.21 -17.22 3.22
C ASP A 185 25.42 -17.32 1.90
N VAL A 186 24.34 -16.52 1.74
CA VAL A 186 23.62 -16.38 0.46
C VAL A 186 24.56 -15.95 -0.66
N ALA A 187 25.44 -14.97 -0.39
CA ALA A 187 26.43 -14.51 -1.37
C ALA A 187 27.48 -15.57 -1.70
N GLU A 188 27.75 -16.53 -0.80
CA GLU A 188 28.61 -17.68 -1.05
C GLU A 188 27.90 -18.78 -1.84
N THR A 189 26.59 -18.95 -1.66
CA THR A 189 25.74 -19.94 -2.33
C THR A 189 25.38 -19.54 -3.76
N TRP A 190 25.05 -18.28 -3.99
CA TRP A 190 24.55 -17.78 -5.28
C TRP A 190 25.54 -16.81 -5.95
N GLY A 191 25.59 -16.82 -7.28
CA GLY A 191 26.35 -15.85 -8.08
C GLY A 191 25.59 -14.57 -8.35
N ILE A 192 24.25 -14.65 -8.38
CA ILE A 192 23.35 -13.52 -8.60
C ILE A 192 22.38 -13.42 -7.42
N PHE A 193 22.22 -12.20 -6.92
CA PHE A 193 21.15 -11.83 -6.00
C PHE A 193 20.45 -10.59 -6.52
N ALA A 194 19.12 -10.60 -6.45
CA ALA A 194 18.28 -9.49 -6.87
C ALA A 194 17.18 -9.19 -5.85
N VAL A 195 16.86 -7.90 -5.72
CA VAL A 195 15.64 -7.42 -5.06
C VAL A 195 14.66 -7.02 -6.14
N MET A 196 13.46 -7.57 -6.09
CA MET A 196 12.42 -7.31 -7.08
C MET A 196 11.31 -6.48 -6.43
N CYS A 197 11.16 -5.25 -6.89
CA CYS A 197 10.14 -4.32 -6.41
C CYS A 197 9.07 -4.09 -7.46
N SER A 198 7.82 -4.04 -7.03
CA SER A 198 6.65 -3.78 -7.85
C SER A 198 5.99 -2.48 -7.45
N VAL A 199 5.19 -1.96 -8.37
CA VAL A 199 4.30 -0.84 -8.10
C VAL A 199 2.91 -1.42 -7.82
N ASP A 200 2.23 -0.97 -6.78
CA ASP A 200 0.82 -1.35 -6.59
C ASP A 200 -0.05 -0.63 -7.64
N HIS A 201 -0.38 -1.34 -8.71
CA HIS A 201 -1.23 -0.86 -9.80
C HIS A 201 -2.63 -0.43 -9.34
N ARG A 202 -3.09 -0.87 -8.16
CA ARG A 202 -4.36 -0.39 -7.59
C ARG A 202 -4.24 1.00 -6.96
N ALA A 203 -3.02 1.40 -6.60
CA ALA A 203 -2.68 2.76 -6.18
C ALA A 203 -2.32 3.66 -7.37
N LEU A 204 -2.09 3.08 -8.55
CA LEU A 204 -1.72 3.81 -9.74
C LEU A 204 -2.97 4.42 -10.38
N HIS A 205 -2.88 5.74 -10.57
CA HIS A 205 -3.80 6.49 -11.41
C HIS A 205 -3.69 6.01 -12.86
N TRP A 206 -4.76 6.16 -13.64
CA TRP A 206 -4.85 5.60 -14.99
C TRP A 206 -4.16 6.55 -16.00
N CYS A 207 -3.56 5.97 -17.02
CA CYS A 207 -3.14 6.72 -18.20
C CYS A 207 -4.32 6.91 -19.15
N GLU A 208 -4.27 7.93 -20.01
CA GLU A 208 -5.35 8.17 -20.97
C GLU A 208 -5.45 7.01 -21.98
N ALA A 209 -4.32 6.41 -22.33
CA ALA A 209 -4.27 5.23 -23.18
C ALA A 209 -4.38 3.94 -22.36
N SER A 210 -5.21 3.00 -22.82
CA SER A 210 -5.47 1.72 -22.13
C SER A 210 -4.26 0.76 -22.13
N ASP A 211 -3.24 1.05 -22.92
CA ASP A 211 -2.00 0.30 -23.07
C ASP A 211 -0.80 0.97 -22.35
N GLU A 212 -1.07 2.02 -21.57
CA GLU A 212 -0.08 2.71 -20.76
C GLU A 212 -0.28 2.40 -19.27
N LEU A 213 0.83 2.20 -18.57
CA LEU A 213 0.85 2.10 -17.12
C LEU A 213 1.44 3.38 -16.54
N CYS A 214 0.83 3.86 -15.47
CA CYS A 214 1.39 4.96 -14.70
C CYS A 214 2.53 4.44 -13.84
N LEU A 215 3.78 4.70 -14.20
CA LEU A 215 4.94 4.15 -13.51
C LEU A 215 5.71 5.27 -12.79
N PRO A 216 6.06 5.10 -11.50
CA PRO A 216 6.96 6.02 -10.82
C PRO A 216 8.33 6.05 -11.53
N PRO A 217 9.13 7.10 -11.33
CA PRO A 217 10.48 7.11 -11.86
C PRO A 217 11.27 5.91 -11.31
N LYS A 218 11.98 5.21 -12.20
CA LYS A 218 12.85 4.10 -11.83
C LYS A 218 13.88 4.55 -10.78
N PRO A 219 13.99 3.87 -9.62
CA PRO A 219 14.99 4.23 -8.62
C PRO A 219 16.43 4.06 -9.12
N GLU A 220 17.36 4.80 -8.52
CA GLU A 220 18.79 4.69 -8.87
C GLU A 220 19.33 3.28 -8.60
N GLY A 221 20.09 2.74 -9.55
CA GLY A 221 20.65 1.38 -9.46
C GLY A 221 19.67 0.25 -9.78
N PHE A 222 18.39 0.54 -9.98
CA PHE A 222 17.39 -0.44 -10.42
C PHE A 222 17.29 -0.50 -11.95
N ARG A 223 16.83 -1.64 -12.44
CA ARG A 223 16.59 -1.97 -13.85
C ARG A 223 15.13 -2.33 -14.03
N THR A 224 14.52 -1.93 -15.12
CA THR A 224 13.17 -2.37 -15.48
C THR A 224 13.25 -3.81 -15.98
N CYS A 225 12.39 -4.69 -15.46
CA CYS A 225 12.28 -6.07 -15.88
C CYS A 225 10.81 -6.47 -16.07
N ILE A 226 10.55 -7.43 -16.95
CA ILE A 226 9.25 -8.10 -17.10
C ILE A 226 9.42 -9.61 -16.90
N ARG A 227 8.45 -10.25 -16.24
CA ARG A 227 8.43 -11.71 -16.07
C ARG A 227 7.88 -12.37 -17.31
N VAL A 228 8.68 -13.09 -18.07
CA VAL A 228 8.24 -13.70 -19.35
C VAL A 228 7.84 -15.17 -19.25
N GLY A 229 8.08 -15.82 -18.11
CA GLY A 229 7.69 -17.21 -17.91
C GLY A 229 8.20 -17.81 -16.60
N SER A 230 7.99 -19.12 -16.47
CA SER A 230 8.45 -19.97 -15.37
C SER A 230 9.08 -21.25 -15.93
N VAL A 231 10.14 -21.73 -15.32
CA VAL A 231 10.81 -22.99 -15.73
C VAL A 231 10.25 -24.13 -14.86
N PRO A 232 10.00 -25.34 -15.40
CA PRO A 232 10.32 -25.83 -16.74
C PRO A 232 9.17 -25.79 -17.77
N ASP A 233 7.99 -25.33 -17.37
CA ASP A 233 6.75 -25.59 -18.13
C ASP A 233 6.54 -24.67 -19.34
N ASP A 234 7.25 -23.52 -19.41
CA ASP A 234 7.10 -22.57 -20.50
C ASP A 234 8.13 -22.78 -21.63
N PRO A 235 7.72 -22.64 -22.91
CA PRO A 235 8.65 -22.65 -24.02
C PRO A 235 9.67 -21.50 -23.87
N PRO A 236 10.89 -21.62 -24.44
CA PRO A 236 11.89 -20.56 -24.36
C PRO A 236 11.33 -19.27 -24.96
N VAL A 237 11.05 -18.29 -24.09
CA VAL A 237 10.55 -16.98 -24.49
C VAL A 237 11.73 -16.10 -24.89
N SER A 238 11.64 -15.49 -26.09
CA SER A 238 12.62 -14.50 -26.54
C SER A 238 12.32 -13.17 -25.88
N CYS A 239 13.34 -12.53 -25.32
CA CYS A 239 13.20 -11.21 -24.73
C CYS A 239 12.95 -10.15 -25.82
N PRO A 240 12.12 -9.13 -25.53
CA PRO A 240 11.90 -8.04 -26.47
C PRO A 240 13.18 -7.19 -26.61
N PRO A 241 13.37 -6.50 -27.76
CA PRO A 241 14.58 -5.71 -28.03
C PRO A 241 14.89 -4.64 -26.97
N GLU A 242 13.86 -4.12 -26.31
CA GLU A 242 13.96 -3.08 -25.28
C GLU A 242 14.47 -3.64 -23.94
N LEU A 243 14.26 -4.94 -23.68
CA LEU A 243 14.66 -5.64 -22.46
C LEU A 243 15.48 -6.90 -22.81
N PRO A 244 16.63 -6.76 -23.50
CA PRO A 244 17.30 -7.88 -24.16
C PRO A 244 17.98 -8.85 -23.19
N GLU A 245 18.17 -8.48 -21.92
CA GLU A 245 18.87 -9.31 -20.96
C GLU A 245 17.94 -10.35 -20.33
N ARG A 246 18.11 -11.61 -20.73
CA ARG A 246 17.41 -12.74 -20.12
C ARG A 246 18.10 -13.17 -18.83
N ILE A 247 17.39 -13.11 -17.71
CA ILE A 247 17.87 -13.54 -16.39
C ILE A 247 16.93 -14.61 -15.84
N GLU A 248 17.49 -15.70 -15.34
CA GLU A 248 16.75 -16.75 -14.65
C GLU A 248 17.01 -16.62 -13.15
N LEU A 249 15.93 -16.50 -12.38
CA LEU A 249 15.98 -16.32 -10.93
C LEU A 249 15.11 -17.36 -10.22
N TYR A 250 15.66 -17.99 -9.21
CA TYR A 250 15.03 -18.91 -8.28
C TYR A 250 14.51 -18.13 -7.06
N GLN A 251 13.41 -18.62 -6.49
CA GLN A 251 12.84 -18.05 -5.26
C GLN A 251 13.35 -18.76 -4.01
N GLU A 252 13.71 -20.03 -4.16
CA GLU A 252 14.00 -20.92 -3.04
C GLU A 252 15.22 -21.81 -3.37
N LEU A 253 15.78 -22.40 -2.31
CA LEU A 253 16.85 -23.37 -2.38
C LEU A 253 16.38 -24.69 -1.75
N ASP A 254 16.15 -25.70 -2.59
CA ASP A 254 15.86 -27.06 -2.14
C ASP A 254 17.14 -27.79 -1.70
N GLY A 255 16.97 -28.72 -0.76
CA GLY A 255 18.06 -29.45 -0.09
C GLY A 255 18.56 -28.83 1.18
N CYS A 256 17.93 -27.75 1.63
CA CYS A 256 18.10 -27.18 2.96
C CYS A 256 16.80 -27.25 3.74
N VAL A 257 16.88 -27.45 5.06
CA VAL A 257 15.73 -27.22 5.94
C VAL A 257 15.40 -25.73 5.90
N PRO A 258 14.16 -25.33 5.56
CA PRO A 258 13.77 -23.93 5.49
C PRO A 258 14.09 -23.18 6.79
N CYS A 259 14.42 -21.90 6.68
CA CYS A 259 14.62 -21.06 7.86
C CYS A 259 13.29 -20.82 8.56
N PHE A 260 13.32 -20.88 9.89
CA PHE A 260 12.19 -20.54 10.74
C PHE A 260 12.69 -19.84 12.01
N CYS A 261 11.79 -19.15 12.70
CA CYS A 261 12.08 -18.53 13.99
C CYS A 261 11.12 -19.05 15.04
N ASP A 262 11.66 -19.48 16.17
CA ASP A 262 10.86 -19.69 17.37
C ASP A 262 10.78 -18.38 18.16
N GLU A 263 9.57 -17.98 18.52
CA GLU A 263 9.32 -16.89 19.46
C GLU A 263 9.53 -17.41 20.89
N VAL A 264 10.56 -16.91 21.56
CA VAL A 264 10.91 -17.27 22.93
C VAL A 264 10.16 -16.41 23.95
N GLU A 265 10.02 -15.13 23.64
CA GLU A 265 9.25 -14.17 24.44
C GLU A 265 8.31 -13.41 23.50
N PRO A 266 7.02 -13.26 23.88
CA PRO A 266 6.02 -12.68 23.00
C PRO A 266 6.33 -11.21 22.67
N ARG A 267 5.99 -10.78 21.45
CA ARG A 267 5.85 -9.35 21.15
C ARG A 267 4.63 -8.78 21.86
N GLU A 268 4.76 -7.58 22.41
CA GLU A 268 3.61 -6.77 22.83
C GLU A 268 3.60 -5.47 22.04
N CYS A 269 2.47 -5.15 21.42
CA CYS A 269 2.32 -3.97 20.59
C CYS A 269 0.99 -3.27 20.88
N GLU A 270 1.07 -2.02 21.32
CA GLU A 270 -0.11 -1.15 21.43
C GLU A 270 0.05 0.01 20.46
N MET A 271 -0.93 0.17 19.57
CA MET A 271 -0.99 1.30 18.64
C MET A 271 -2.28 2.08 18.84
N THR A 272 -2.29 3.31 18.34
CA THR A 272 -3.50 4.11 18.21
C THR A 272 -3.63 4.65 16.81
N VAL A 273 -4.86 4.67 16.30
CA VAL A 273 -5.24 5.43 15.12
C VAL A 273 -5.88 6.73 15.55
N SER A 274 -5.49 7.83 14.92
CA SER A 274 -6.14 9.13 15.06
C SER A 274 -6.66 9.60 13.71
N THR A 275 -7.89 10.09 13.68
CA THR A 275 -8.50 10.71 12.50
C THR A 275 -8.70 12.21 12.75
N TYR A 276 -8.63 13.00 11.68
CA TYR A 276 -8.60 14.47 11.79
C TYR A 276 -9.53 15.14 10.78
N ALA A 277 -10.07 16.30 11.15
CA ALA A 277 -10.99 17.10 10.34
C ALA A 277 -10.27 18.01 9.33
N ASP A 278 -8.94 18.08 9.39
CA ASP A 278 -8.08 18.85 8.51
C ASP A 278 -7.05 17.93 7.84
N MET A 279 -6.33 18.42 6.82
CA MET A 279 -5.33 17.63 6.10
C MET A 279 -3.96 17.60 6.78
N HIS A 280 -3.77 18.37 7.86
CA HIS A 280 -2.49 18.53 8.52
C HIS A 280 -2.42 17.80 9.87
N CYS A 281 -3.43 16.98 10.18
CA CYS A 281 -3.57 16.28 11.44
C CYS A 281 -3.49 17.20 12.68
N THR A 282 -4.12 18.37 12.61
CA THR A 282 -4.13 19.34 13.72
C THR A 282 -5.48 19.41 14.44
N GLN A 283 -6.56 18.92 13.82
CA GLN A 283 -7.91 18.94 14.38
C GLN A 283 -8.42 17.52 14.61
N PRO A 284 -8.07 16.87 15.73
CA PRO A 284 -8.44 15.48 15.99
C PRO A 284 -9.96 15.33 16.10
N ILE A 285 -10.51 14.32 15.44
CA ILE A 285 -11.91 13.89 15.53
C ILE A 285 -12.02 12.74 16.53
N SER A 286 -11.18 11.72 16.37
CA SER A 286 -11.23 10.48 17.14
C SER A 286 -9.83 9.89 17.26
N THR A 287 -9.54 9.29 18.41
CA THR A 287 -8.36 8.44 18.65
C THR A 287 -8.83 7.13 19.25
N ARG A 288 -8.40 6.01 18.68
CA ARG A 288 -8.78 4.66 19.12
C ARG A 288 -7.54 3.78 19.23
N PRO A 289 -7.45 2.88 20.22
CA PRO A 289 -6.44 1.84 20.20
C PRO A 289 -6.67 0.92 19.00
N LEU A 290 -5.61 0.47 18.34
CA LEU A 290 -5.67 -0.60 17.34
C LEU A 290 -5.27 -1.90 18.02
N THR A 291 -6.15 -2.90 17.95
CA THR A 291 -5.81 -4.27 18.34
C THR A 291 -5.23 -5.00 17.14
N GLU A 292 -4.12 -5.74 17.33
CA GLU A 292 -3.36 -6.39 16.24
C GLU A 292 -4.19 -7.40 15.41
N ASP A 293 -5.29 -7.91 15.96
CA ASP A 293 -5.83 -9.18 15.49
C ASP A 293 -6.60 -9.12 14.16
N ARG A 294 -7.29 -8.04 13.81
CA ARG A 294 -8.01 -7.89 12.53
C ARG A 294 -8.24 -6.41 12.25
N GLY A 295 -8.09 -6.02 10.99
CA GLY A 295 -8.38 -4.66 10.54
C GLY A 295 -9.66 -4.11 11.18
N GLU A 296 -9.54 -2.99 11.88
CA GLU A 296 -10.65 -2.37 12.61
C GLU A 296 -11.38 -1.38 11.71
N CYS A 297 -12.70 -1.52 11.66
CA CYS A 297 -13.56 -0.52 11.04
C CYS A 297 -13.79 0.61 12.04
N VAL A 298 -13.32 1.81 11.71
CA VAL A 298 -13.48 3.00 12.55
C VAL A 298 -14.51 3.93 11.91
N ASP A 299 -15.70 3.97 12.53
CA ASP A 299 -16.71 4.98 12.22
C ASP A 299 -16.19 6.36 12.65
N THR A 300 -16.19 7.32 11.73
CA THR A 300 -15.69 8.66 12.04
C THR A 300 -16.86 9.59 12.36
N PRO A 301 -16.96 10.11 13.60
CA PRO A 301 -18.12 10.87 14.02
C PRO A 301 -18.15 12.26 13.36
N GLY A 302 -19.27 12.59 12.73
CA GLY A 302 -19.67 13.97 12.39
C GLY A 302 -19.68 14.31 10.89
N GLU A 303 -20.44 15.37 10.56
CA GLU A 303 -20.67 15.86 9.20
C GLU A 303 -19.39 16.36 8.49
N ALA A 304 -18.34 16.67 9.24
CA ALA A 304 -17.09 17.21 8.68
C ALA A 304 -16.25 16.16 7.93
N GLY A 305 -16.46 14.87 8.20
CA GLY A 305 -15.69 13.75 7.64
C GLY A 305 -14.21 13.74 8.06
N THR A 306 -13.59 12.57 8.01
CA THR A 306 -12.14 12.43 8.26
C THR A 306 -11.34 12.89 7.05
N LYS A 307 -10.50 13.92 7.17
CA LYS A 307 -9.65 14.43 6.07
C LYS A 307 -8.23 13.90 6.08
N SER A 308 -7.71 13.50 7.23
CA SER A 308 -6.42 12.83 7.35
C SER A 308 -6.42 11.82 8.50
N VAL A 309 -5.42 10.95 8.50
CA VAL A 309 -5.22 9.92 9.52
C VAL A 309 -3.76 9.92 9.98
N SER A 310 -3.51 9.47 11.20
CA SER A 310 -2.18 9.06 11.66
C SER A 310 -2.30 7.81 12.50
N VAL A 311 -1.24 7.02 12.55
CA VAL A 311 -1.08 5.88 13.45
C VAL A 311 0.16 6.10 14.30
N ALA A 312 0.06 5.85 15.60
CA ALA A 312 1.15 5.99 16.53
C ALA A 312 1.29 4.72 17.37
N VAL A 313 2.52 4.22 17.47
CA VAL A 313 2.89 3.18 18.44
C VAL A 313 2.92 3.81 19.84
N VAL A 314 2.10 3.26 20.75
CA VAL A 314 1.99 3.71 22.14
C VAL A 314 2.99 2.99 23.03
N SER A 315 3.10 1.67 22.86
CA SER A 315 4.10 0.84 23.52
C SER A 315 4.53 -0.31 22.61
N GLU A 316 5.82 -0.66 22.69
CA GLU A 316 6.43 -1.76 21.95
C GLU A 316 7.32 -2.54 22.90
N GLN A 317 7.05 -3.83 23.03
CA GLN A 317 7.98 -4.84 23.51
C GLN A 317 8.29 -5.77 22.35
N ARG A 318 9.56 -5.80 21.94
CA ARG A 318 10.02 -6.70 20.87
C ARG A 318 10.08 -8.14 21.36
N ALA A 319 9.74 -9.06 20.47
CA ALA A 319 9.92 -10.48 20.72
C ALA A 319 11.40 -10.85 20.82
N THR A 320 11.68 -11.90 21.58
CA THR A 320 12.99 -12.57 21.54
C THR A 320 12.90 -13.74 20.57
N CYS A 321 13.69 -13.70 19.49
CA CYS A 321 13.61 -14.66 18.39
C CYS A 321 14.81 -15.60 18.36
N GLN A 322 14.57 -16.90 18.18
CA GLN A 322 15.61 -17.91 18.05
C GLN A 322 15.59 -18.55 16.66
N PRO A 323 16.71 -18.56 15.92
CA PRO A 323 16.76 -19.18 14.59
C PRO A 323 16.80 -20.70 14.62
N GLY A 324 16.11 -21.28 13.65
CA GLY A 324 16.16 -22.68 13.28
C GLY A 324 16.20 -22.87 11.76
N GLY A 325 16.55 -24.08 11.32
CA GLY A 325 16.70 -24.41 9.89
C GLY A 325 18.15 -24.36 9.40
N GLY A 326 18.34 -24.28 8.08
CA GLY A 326 19.65 -24.13 7.43
C GLY A 326 20.52 -25.39 7.46
N ALA A 327 20.03 -26.48 8.04
CA ALA A 327 20.69 -27.79 7.95
C ALA A 327 20.45 -28.40 6.56
N ARG A 328 21.46 -29.11 6.03
CA ARG A 328 21.32 -29.83 4.76
C ARG A 328 20.36 -31.02 4.93
N SER A 329 19.37 -31.11 4.04
CA SER A 329 18.38 -32.19 4.01
C SER A 329 18.61 -33.15 2.84
N VAL A 330 19.04 -32.64 1.67
CA VAL A 330 19.35 -33.47 0.48
C VAL A 330 20.64 -33.03 -0.24
N ASP A 331 21.08 -33.84 -1.21
CA ASP A 331 22.24 -33.61 -2.07
C ASP A 331 21.91 -34.13 -3.50
N PRO A 332 22.08 -33.33 -4.58
CA PRO A 332 22.56 -31.95 -4.65
C PRO A 332 21.54 -30.89 -4.22
N LEU A 333 22.05 -29.70 -3.87
CA LEU A 333 21.22 -28.50 -3.72
C LEU A 333 20.66 -28.08 -5.07
N GLN A 334 19.43 -27.58 -5.09
CA GLN A 334 18.75 -27.16 -6.32
C GLN A 334 17.99 -25.86 -6.10
N GLY A 335 18.06 -24.93 -7.05
CA GLY A 335 17.17 -23.79 -7.06
C GLY A 335 15.76 -24.21 -7.44
N THR A 336 14.76 -23.71 -6.72
CA THR A 336 13.34 -23.97 -6.99
C THR A 336 12.56 -22.67 -7.21
N GLY A 337 11.38 -22.78 -7.81
CA GLY A 337 10.55 -21.61 -8.13
C GLY A 337 11.15 -20.72 -9.22
N ALA A 338 11.87 -21.30 -10.18
CA ALA A 338 12.54 -20.59 -11.25
C ALA A 338 11.58 -19.73 -12.09
N ARG A 339 11.90 -18.44 -12.21
CA ARG A 339 11.20 -17.44 -13.02
C ARG A 339 12.19 -16.82 -14.00
N VAL A 340 11.70 -16.56 -15.21
CA VAL A 340 12.50 -15.91 -16.25
C VAL A 340 12.08 -14.46 -16.37
N TYR A 341 13.06 -13.57 -16.32
CA TYR A 341 12.90 -12.15 -16.49
C TYR A 341 13.65 -11.66 -17.72
N CYS A 342 13.06 -10.69 -18.41
CA CYS A 342 13.72 -9.90 -19.44
C CYS A 342 13.92 -8.51 -18.88
N CYS A 343 15.17 -8.03 -18.85
CA CYS A 343 15.55 -6.80 -18.19
C CYS A 343 16.27 -5.84 -19.15
N GLU A 344 16.22 -4.55 -18.82
CA GLU A 344 17.11 -3.54 -19.42
C GLU A 344 18.58 -3.93 -19.21
N PRO A 345 19.53 -3.53 -20.07
CA PRO A 345 20.97 -3.76 -19.89
C PRO A 345 21.54 -3.14 -18.61
N ALA A 346 22.72 -3.61 -18.20
CA ALA A 346 23.32 -3.17 -16.95
C ALA A 346 23.78 -1.71 -17.12
N PRO A 347 23.63 -0.85 -16.10
CA PRO A 347 24.08 0.53 -16.21
C PRO A 347 25.60 0.55 -16.49
N GLY A 348 25.98 1.08 -17.66
CA GLY A 348 27.38 1.16 -18.11
C GLY A 348 27.86 0.06 -19.07
N GLY A 349 26.94 -0.76 -19.60
CA GLY A 349 27.21 -1.78 -20.63
C GLY A 349 27.40 -1.25 -22.05
#